data_AF-A0A1B6M0H0-F1
#
_entry.id   AF-A0A1B6M0H0-F1
#
_cell.length_a   1.000
_cell.length_b   1.000
_cell.length_c   1.000
_cell.angle_alpha   90.00
_cell.angle_beta   90.00
_cell.angle_gamma   90.00
#
_symmetry.space_group_name_H-M   'P 1'
#
loop_
_entity.id
_entity.type
_entity.pdbx_description
1 polymer ?
#
loop_
_entity_poly.entity_id
_entity_poly.type
_entity_poly.pdbx_seq_one_letter_code
_entity_poly.pdbx_strand_id
1 'polypeptide(L)'
;VTRIQTLRKLFPGSPIWIEDTALTHSKYYYETVYKRNDGEDDKTYFSRLVAKGDNEDVDSYKEKIRITQQVYPDLALWTDDKYLSIIRANSQDITLQQPRDLSDDYYTVAYAQQPGESDDDYKKRIYTRLSNETDEEYMTRIATLKRLFPTSQIWTEDEDLTYSADYYKIINQQKPEEDVDTYYARLVAPQVDESDDSYVTRINIIKQVYPDLALWYEEKYLKYVTKYYLLKYAKQPSESDSEYYVRLLKQDKGESTDNYVKRVKILSTLFPDLEIWQNIEQLEVSRVFYEQLFKRKLGESVDQYYNRIMYQGLNETPDQYVKRISFIQALFPDLDLWTNPKYLMYTAKYFILLFKQLPGETDQDYYARLFKRKPGESDADYVKRIDIIYKIKPTLRFIFNNVTYLNYTRDYYEQLYGQKDGESYDKYLTRVFKQSPKEGNVENVDKMKVLNAMYPNLPVWNNPKEVRYTRRYYLDMYKRSDGQSDDDYFRKLMYQGPNESNEDYVNRMQVIQAVYPKLDLWNNRRYLMYTAKYLTFLNQKKEGEDDQTFDSRIFARKAGESKTDYVNRIDINRILFSSDLEHIFDNPDFLNYTRDY
;
A
#
# COMPACT_ATOMS: atom_id res chain seq x y z
N VAL A 1 -17.76 52.90 41.58
CA VAL A 1 -17.00 52.32 40.46
C VAL A 1 -17.49 52.84 39.11
N THR A 2 -18.77 52.65 38.73
CA THR A 2 -19.30 53.07 37.41
C THR A 2 -19.21 54.58 37.14
N ARG A 3 -19.44 55.44 38.14
CA ARG A 3 -19.28 56.91 38.03
C ARG A 3 -17.83 57.36 37.80
N ILE A 4 -16.86 56.60 38.32
CA ILE A 4 -15.42 56.88 38.19
C ILE A 4 -14.93 56.49 36.80
N GLN A 5 -15.45 55.38 36.23
CA GLN A 5 -15.15 54.96 34.87
C GLN A 5 -15.68 55.94 33.80
N THR A 6 -16.84 56.57 34.03
CA THR A 6 -17.38 57.62 33.14
C THR A 6 -16.53 58.89 33.13
N LEU A 7 -15.98 59.30 34.29
CA LEU A 7 -15.12 60.48 34.40
C LEU A 7 -13.73 60.27 33.77
N ARG A 8 -13.17 59.04 33.82
CA ARG A 8 -11.91 58.69 33.13
C ARG A 8 -12.01 58.81 31.61
N LYS A 9 -13.19 58.52 31.01
CA LYS A 9 -13.43 58.70 29.56
C LYS A 9 -13.51 60.16 29.12
N LEU A 10 -13.96 61.06 29.99
CA LEU A 10 -14.13 62.47 29.68
C LEU A 10 -12.85 63.28 29.87
N PHE A 11 -11.93 62.83 30.73
CA PHE A 11 -10.66 63.52 31.01
C PHE A 11 -9.47 62.56 31.10
N PRO A 12 -9.03 61.96 29.98
CA PRO A 12 -8.01 60.91 29.96
C PRO A 12 -6.59 61.39 30.29
N GLY A 13 -6.35 62.72 30.31
CA GLY A 13 -5.04 63.32 30.62
C GLY A 13 -5.01 64.18 31.88
N SER A 14 -6.00 64.06 32.78
CA SER A 14 -6.03 64.85 34.01
C SER A 14 -5.01 64.32 35.04
N PRO A 15 -4.15 65.18 35.64
CA PRO A 15 -3.19 64.79 36.69
C PRO A 15 -3.82 64.24 37.97
N ILE A 16 -5.15 64.31 38.10
CA ILE A 16 -5.91 63.86 39.28
C ILE A 16 -6.05 62.33 39.32
N TRP A 17 -5.76 61.62 38.22
CA TRP A 17 -5.70 60.15 38.20
C TRP A 17 -4.35 59.67 38.72
N ILE A 18 -4.13 59.85 40.02
CA ILE A 18 -3.04 59.21 40.74
C ILE A 18 -3.20 57.69 40.56
N GLU A 19 -2.08 57.04 40.24
CA GLU A 19 -1.95 55.61 39.96
C GLU A 19 -2.70 54.74 40.97
N ASP A 20 -3.41 53.72 40.47
CA ASP A 20 -4.22 52.74 41.25
C ASP A 20 -3.42 52.05 42.38
N THR A 21 -2.08 52.14 42.37
CA THR A 21 -1.15 51.61 43.38
C THR A 21 -1.18 52.37 44.70
N ALA A 22 -1.51 53.67 44.70
CA ALA A 22 -1.55 54.48 45.92
C ALA A 22 -2.80 54.21 46.78
N LEU A 23 -3.88 53.71 46.17
CA LEU A 23 -5.15 53.46 46.85
C LEU A 23 -5.17 52.09 47.55
N THR A 24 -4.55 51.07 46.95
CA THR A 24 -4.40 49.71 47.51
C THR A 24 -3.46 49.63 48.71
N HIS A 25 -2.65 50.66 48.98
CA HIS A 25 -1.75 50.77 50.13
C HIS A 25 -2.14 51.88 51.12
N SER A 26 -3.34 52.44 50.98
CA SER A 26 -3.83 53.47 51.90
C SER A 26 -4.42 52.87 53.18
N LYS A 27 -4.25 53.54 54.32
CA LYS A 27 -4.83 53.15 55.63
C LYS A 27 -6.34 52.82 55.53
N TYR A 28 -7.08 53.60 54.75
CA TYR A 28 -8.53 53.42 54.53
C TYR A 28 -8.89 52.11 53.81
N TYR A 29 -8.06 51.66 52.86
CA TYR A 29 -8.27 50.38 52.17
C TYR A 29 -8.11 49.21 53.14
N TYR A 30 -7.06 49.24 53.97
CA TYR A 30 -6.81 48.19 54.96
C TYR A 30 -7.89 48.14 56.04
N GLU A 31 -8.37 49.29 56.52
CA GLU A 31 -9.50 49.37 57.46
C GLU A 31 -10.79 48.76 56.90
N THR A 32 -10.99 48.80 55.58
CA THR A 32 -12.22 48.33 54.94
C THR A 32 -12.16 46.84 54.57
N VAL A 33 -11.03 46.38 54.04
CA VAL A 33 -10.84 45.02 53.51
C VAL A 33 -10.44 44.03 54.61
N TYR A 34 -9.65 44.47 55.58
CA TYR A 34 -9.10 43.62 56.64
C TYR A 34 -9.82 43.79 57.98
N LYS A 35 -10.98 44.44 58.01
CA LYS A 35 -11.84 44.45 59.19
C LYS A 35 -12.21 43.03 59.62
N ARG A 36 -12.42 42.85 60.92
CA ARG A 36 -12.94 41.61 61.49
C ARG A 36 -14.36 41.37 61.01
N ASN A 37 -14.66 40.13 60.63
CA ASN A 37 -16.01 39.73 60.24
C ASN A 37 -16.86 39.43 61.48
N ASP A 38 -18.18 39.64 61.39
CA ASP A 38 -19.10 39.36 62.50
C ASP A 38 -19.05 37.88 62.88
N GLY A 39 -18.73 37.58 64.14
CA GLY A 39 -18.59 36.22 64.67
C GLY A 39 -17.25 35.52 64.41
N GLU A 40 -16.28 36.18 63.76
CA GLU A 40 -14.94 35.63 63.51
C GLU A 40 -14.13 35.56 64.82
N ASP A 41 -13.60 34.39 65.18
CA ASP A 41 -12.71 34.25 66.35
C ASP A 41 -11.31 34.82 66.09
N ASP A 42 -10.54 35.06 67.17
CA ASP A 42 -9.21 35.68 67.07
C ASP A 42 -8.24 34.87 66.19
N LYS A 43 -8.34 33.53 66.26
CA LYS A 43 -7.45 32.63 65.52
C LYS A 43 -7.68 32.75 64.01
N THR A 44 -8.95 32.74 63.60
CA THR A 44 -9.37 32.85 62.20
C THR A 44 -9.05 34.23 61.66
N TYR A 45 -9.34 35.27 62.44
CA TYR A 45 -9.03 36.65 62.10
C TYR A 45 -7.53 36.88 61.90
N PHE A 46 -6.69 36.46 62.85
CA PHE A 46 -5.23 36.64 62.77
C PHE A 46 -4.62 35.83 61.64
N SER A 47 -5.08 34.59 61.42
CA SER A 47 -4.60 33.75 60.32
C SER A 47 -4.88 34.40 58.96
N ARG A 48 -6.03 35.07 58.79
CA ARG A 48 -6.38 35.80 57.57
C ARG A 48 -5.51 37.04 57.35
N LEU A 49 -5.15 37.77 58.41
CA LEU A 49 -4.29 38.95 58.31
C LEU A 49 -2.87 38.61 57.87
N VAL A 50 -2.32 37.48 58.36
CA VAL A 50 -0.92 37.09 58.08
C VAL A 50 -0.77 36.15 56.88
N ALA A 51 -1.86 35.68 56.28
CA ALA A 51 -1.83 34.82 55.09
C ALA A 51 -1.21 35.55 53.90
N LYS A 52 -0.36 34.87 53.14
CA LYS A 52 0.21 35.36 51.89
C LYS A 52 -0.75 35.05 50.74
N GLY A 53 -1.02 36.02 49.87
CA GLY A 53 -1.89 35.81 48.70
C GLY A 53 -1.18 35.02 47.59
N ASP A 54 -1.95 34.31 46.76
CA ASP A 54 -1.43 33.42 45.71
C ASP A 54 -0.53 34.13 44.68
N ASN A 55 -0.70 35.44 44.49
CA ASN A 55 0.07 36.28 43.57
C ASN A 55 0.88 37.38 44.28
N GLU A 56 1.05 37.28 45.61
CA GLU A 56 1.73 38.30 46.42
C GLU A 56 3.24 37.99 46.50
N ASP A 57 4.08 38.89 45.99
CA ASP A 57 5.54 38.78 46.14
C ASP A 57 6.01 39.16 47.57
N VAL A 58 7.29 38.94 47.89
CA VAL A 58 7.82 39.12 49.24
C VAL A 58 7.82 40.59 49.68
N ASP A 59 8.08 41.53 48.78
CA ASP A 59 8.11 42.96 49.10
C ASP A 59 6.69 43.49 49.29
N SER A 60 5.76 43.07 48.44
CA SER A 60 4.32 43.32 48.59
C SER A 60 3.79 42.72 49.90
N TYR A 61 4.20 41.51 50.27
CA TYR A 61 3.82 40.88 51.55
C TYR A 61 4.37 41.64 52.76
N LYS A 62 5.65 42.02 52.76
CA LYS A 62 6.27 42.82 53.84
C LYS A 62 5.55 44.15 54.00
N GLU A 63 5.23 44.80 52.89
CA GLU A 63 4.52 46.08 52.88
C GLU A 63 3.09 45.93 53.40
N LYS A 64 2.37 44.87 53.01
CA LYS A 64 1.06 44.52 53.57
C LYS A 64 1.12 44.33 55.08
N ILE A 65 2.09 43.55 55.58
CA ILE A 65 2.25 43.30 57.02
C ILE A 65 2.58 44.60 57.76
N ARG A 66 3.47 45.43 57.20
CA ARG A 66 3.83 46.75 57.77
C ARG A 66 2.62 47.68 57.88
N ILE A 67 1.81 47.78 56.82
CA ILE A 67 0.61 48.63 56.81
C ILE A 67 -0.43 48.07 57.78
N THR A 68 -0.65 46.75 57.79
CA THR A 68 -1.58 46.08 58.71
C THR A 68 -1.21 46.31 60.17
N GLN A 69 0.08 46.27 60.50
CA GLN A 69 0.59 46.58 61.85
C GLN A 69 0.39 48.05 62.23
N GLN A 70 0.52 48.97 61.28
CA GLN A 70 0.24 50.39 61.51
C GLN A 70 -1.25 50.68 61.69
N VAL A 71 -2.13 49.96 60.99
CA VAL A 71 -3.58 50.12 61.09
C VAL A 71 -4.12 49.49 62.38
N TYR A 72 -3.57 48.34 62.78
CA TYR A 72 -4.03 47.58 63.94
C TYR A 72 -2.87 47.26 64.92
N PRO A 73 -2.25 48.27 65.54
CA PRO A 73 -1.05 48.07 66.37
C PRO A 73 -1.31 47.25 67.63
N ASP A 74 -2.55 47.23 68.13
CA ASP A 74 -2.91 46.62 69.41
C ASP A 74 -3.31 45.14 69.32
N LEU A 75 -3.19 44.50 68.14
CA LEU A 75 -3.53 43.08 68.00
C LEU A 75 -2.49 42.18 68.67
N ALA A 76 -2.96 41.21 69.45
CA ALA A 76 -2.09 40.24 70.15
C ALA A 76 -1.21 39.41 69.21
N LEU A 77 -1.56 39.29 67.92
CA LEU A 77 -0.80 38.57 66.91
C LEU A 77 0.64 39.11 66.76
N TRP A 78 0.88 40.39 67.03
CA TRP A 78 2.21 41.01 66.94
C TRP A 78 3.17 40.57 68.05
N THR A 79 2.65 39.93 69.09
CA THR A 79 3.42 39.41 70.23
C THR A 79 3.31 37.90 70.40
N ASP A 80 2.51 37.24 69.58
CA ASP A 80 2.28 35.80 69.61
C ASP A 80 3.26 35.08 68.68
N ASP A 81 4.11 34.23 69.26
CA ASP A 81 5.19 33.51 68.58
C ASP A 81 4.72 32.72 67.35
N LYS A 82 3.49 32.20 67.38
CA LYS A 82 2.92 31.46 66.24
C LYS A 82 2.78 32.37 65.03
N TYR A 83 2.16 33.54 65.16
CA TYR A 83 1.94 34.44 64.02
C TYR A 83 3.22 35.15 63.61
N LEU A 84 4.10 35.46 64.57
CA LEU A 84 5.46 35.95 64.27
C LEU A 84 6.26 34.95 63.44
N SER A 85 6.13 33.64 63.70
CA SER A 85 6.79 32.61 62.89
C SER A 85 6.27 32.56 61.45
N ILE A 86 4.95 32.69 61.25
CA ILE A 86 4.31 32.73 59.93
C ILE A 86 4.74 33.98 59.15
N ILE A 87 4.72 35.15 59.81
CA ILE A 87 5.18 36.41 59.21
C ILE A 87 6.64 36.30 58.80
N ARG A 88 7.51 35.73 59.66
CA ARG A 88 8.94 35.53 59.33
C ARG A 88 9.11 34.60 58.14
N ALA A 89 8.41 33.47 58.11
CA ALA A 89 8.49 32.50 57.01
C ALA A 89 8.05 33.11 55.67
N ASN A 90 6.97 33.90 55.67
CA ASN A 90 6.44 34.54 54.47
C ASN A 90 7.20 35.82 54.06
N SER A 91 7.89 36.47 55.01
CA SER A 91 8.75 37.64 54.79
C SER A 91 10.19 37.26 54.42
N GLN A 92 10.54 35.98 54.49
CA GLN A 92 11.81 35.50 53.99
C GLN A 92 11.72 35.40 52.48
N ASP A 93 12.57 36.18 51.84
CA ASP A 93 12.86 35.98 50.44
C ASP A 93 13.82 34.80 50.35
N ILE A 94 13.35 33.66 49.82
CA ILE A 94 14.26 32.56 49.47
C ILE A 94 15.26 33.04 48.39
N THR A 95 15.05 34.24 47.80
CA THR A 95 15.94 34.82 46.78
C THR A 95 16.98 35.84 47.26
N LEU A 96 17.16 36.12 48.57
CA LEU A 96 18.22 37.06 49.03
C LEU A 96 19.26 36.45 49.98
N GLN A 97 20.39 36.07 49.37
CA GLN A 97 21.78 36.23 49.83
C GLN A 97 22.05 36.15 51.34
N GLN A 98 22.31 34.94 51.82
CA GLN A 98 23.40 34.69 52.76
C GLN A 98 24.47 33.85 52.04
N PRO A 99 25.76 33.90 52.45
CA PRO A 99 26.76 32.98 51.89
C PRO A 99 26.17 31.59 51.96
N ARG A 100 26.01 30.93 50.79
CA ARG A 100 25.34 29.64 50.70
C ARG A 100 26.06 28.72 51.67
N ASP A 101 25.43 28.44 52.81
CA ASP A 101 25.87 27.36 53.64
C ASP A 101 25.59 26.10 52.82
N LEU A 102 26.64 25.56 52.20
CA LEU A 102 26.57 24.36 51.39
C LEU A 102 26.47 23.10 52.29
N SER A 103 26.19 23.27 53.58
CA SER A 103 25.97 22.19 54.51
C SER A 103 24.71 21.39 54.15
N ASP A 104 24.78 20.09 54.40
CA ASP A 104 23.64 19.19 54.27
C ASP A 104 22.46 19.63 55.16
N ASP A 105 22.75 20.23 56.31
CA ASP A 105 21.75 20.76 57.25
C ASP A 105 20.93 21.90 56.63
N TYR A 106 21.57 22.83 55.90
CA TYR A 106 20.86 23.89 55.20
C TYR A 106 19.88 23.32 54.16
N TYR A 107 20.34 22.40 53.30
CA TYR A 107 19.48 21.79 52.28
C TYR A 107 18.34 20.98 52.89
N THR A 108 18.60 20.29 54.00
CA THR A 108 17.59 19.47 54.69
C THR A 108 16.45 20.33 55.23
N VAL A 109 16.75 21.51 55.76
CA VAL A 109 15.73 22.42 56.30
C VAL A 109 15.05 23.24 55.21
N ALA A 110 15.82 23.83 54.30
CA ALA A 110 15.31 24.78 53.30
C ALA A 110 14.48 24.10 52.20
N TYR A 111 14.78 22.85 51.87
CA TYR A 111 14.15 22.13 50.77
C TYR A 111 13.30 20.94 51.20
N ALA A 112 13.10 20.70 52.50
CA ALA A 112 12.12 19.68 52.92
C ALA A 112 10.74 19.92 52.31
N GLN A 113 10.01 18.84 52.05
CA GLN A 113 8.62 18.90 51.63
C GLN A 113 7.77 19.51 52.75
N GLN A 114 6.97 20.51 52.42
CA GLN A 114 6.18 21.22 53.42
C GLN A 114 4.92 20.42 53.80
N PRO A 115 4.42 20.55 55.04
CA PRO A 115 3.17 19.89 55.44
C PRO A 115 2.00 20.32 54.55
N GLY A 116 1.43 19.37 53.81
CA GLY A 116 0.31 19.61 52.88
C GLY A 116 0.72 19.97 51.45
N GLU A 117 2.03 20.05 51.14
CA GLU A 117 2.54 20.24 49.77
C GLU A 117 2.40 18.94 48.98
N SER A 118 1.77 19.01 47.80
CA SER A 118 1.66 17.87 46.90
C SER A 118 3.03 17.48 46.33
N ASP A 119 3.20 16.22 45.91
CA ASP A 119 4.45 15.79 45.27
C ASP A 119 4.74 16.58 43.99
N ASP A 120 3.70 16.97 43.24
CA ASP A 120 3.84 17.78 42.02
C ASP A 120 4.31 19.21 42.34
N ASP A 121 3.72 19.86 43.33
CA ASP A 121 4.13 21.21 43.76
C ASP A 121 5.55 21.18 44.34
N TYR A 122 5.87 20.14 45.10
CA TYR A 122 7.20 19.93 45.65
C TYR A 122 8.23 19.74 44.53
N LYS A 123 7.94 18.84 43.57
CA LYS A 123 8.80 18.60 42.40
C LYS A 123 9.02 19.88 41.59
N LYS A 124 7.94 20.63 41.33
CA LYS A 124 8.02 21.93 40.65
C LYS A 124 8.95 22.89 41.38
N ARG A 125 8.80 23.03 42.70
CA ARG A 125 9.66 23.90 43.52
C ARG A 125 11.12 23.47 43.48
N ILE A 126 11.40 22.17 43.57
CA ILE A 126 12.76 21.64 43.52
C ILE A 126 13.43 21.91 42.18
N TYR A 127 12.75 21.64 41.07
CA TYR A 127 13.32 21.83 39.73
C TYR A 127 13.19 23.27 39.20
N THR A 128 12.52 24.18 39.92
CA THR A 128 12.53 25.59 39.55
C THR A 128 13.93 26.17 39.76
N ARG A 129 14.49 26.78 38.71
CA ARG A 129 15.77 27.47 38.75
C ARG A 129 15.65 28.76 39.57
N LEU A 130 16.61 29.01 40.47
CA LEU A 130 16.63 30.24 41.25
C LEU A 130 17.15 31.42 40.41
N SER A 131 16.72 32.63 40.75
CA SER A 131 17.24 33.85 40.15
C SER A 131 18.75 33.98 40.38
N ASN A 132 19.51 34.05 39.28
CA ASN A 132 20.99 34.09 39.25
C ASN A 132 21.71 32.77 39.59
N GLU A 133 21.02 31.63 39.55
CA GLU A 133 21.66 30.32 39.69
C GLU A 133 22.33 29.90 38.37
N THR A 134 23.62 29.57 38.45
CA THR A 134 24.37 29.05 37.29
C THR A 134 23.97 27.61 36.97
N ASP A 135 24.36 27.11 35.78
CA ASP A 135 24.15 25.71 35.41
C ASP A 135 24.82 24.75 36.39
N GLU A 136 26.07 25.01 36.82
CA GLU A 136 26.76 24.18 37.81
C GLU A 136 26.07 24.18 39.17
N GLU A 137 25.62 25.35 39.63
CA GLU A 137 24.92 25.48 40.91
C GLU A 137 23.58 24.75 40.91
N TYR A 138 22.81 24.91 39.83
CA TYR A 138 21.52 24.24 39.65
C TYR A 138 21.67 22.71 39.67
N MET A 139 22.63 22.19 38.91
CA MET A 139 22.92 20.75 38.90
C MET A 139 23.38 20.25 40.27
N THR A 140 24.26 20.99 40.93
CA THR A 140 24.80 20.62 42.25
C THR A 140 23.72 20.61 43.32
N ARG A 141 22.80 21.57 43.30
CA ARG A 141 21.66 21.61 44.20
C ARG A 141 20.77 20.38 44.03
N ILE A 142 20.34 20.09 42.80
CA ILE A 142 19.47 18.94 42.56
C ILE A 142 20.18 17.62 42.91
N ALA A 143 21.46 17.47 42.57
CA ALA A 143 22.25 16.29 42.94
C ALA A 143 22.35 16.12 44.47
N THR A 144 22.58 17.21 45.20
CA THR A 144 22.59 17.22 46.67
C THR A 144 21.24 16.81 47.24
N LEU A 145 20.14 17.36 46.71
CA LEU A 145 18.79 17.02 47.16
C LEU A 145 18.42 15.55 46.86
N LYS A 146 18.81 15.02 45.70
CA LYS A 146 18.66 13.58 45.38
C LYS A 146 19.40 12.70 46.39
N ARG A 147 20.59 13.12 46.85
CA ARG A 147 21.36 12.41 47.87
C ARG A 147 20.75 12.51 49.26
N LEU A 148 20.22 13.67 49.65
CA LEU A 148 19.65 13.90 50.98
C LEU A 148 18.24 13.31 51.14
N PHE A 149 17.47 13.26 50.05
CA PHE A 149 16.10 12.76 50.05
C PHE A 149 15.89 11.59 49.07
N PRO A 150 16.70 10.52 49.10
CA PRO A 150 16.74 9.52 48.03
C PRO A 150 15.45 8.71 47.86
N THR A 151 14.62 8.66 48.89
CA THR A 151 13.33 7.93 48.90
C THR A 151 12.13 8.78 48.48
N SER A 152 12.34 10.05 48.14
CA SER A 152 11.26 10.94 47.73
C SER A 152 10.69 10.55 46.37
N GLN A 153 9.36 10.58 46.22
CA GLN A 153 8.67 10.24 44.98
C GLN A 153 8.88 11.29 43.88
N ILE A 154 9.33 12.50 44.21
CA ILE A 154 9.56 13.57 43.22
C ILE A 154 10.66 13.25 42.21
N TRP A 155 11.52 12.28 42.52
CA TRP A 155 12.57 11.81 41.63
C TRP A 155 12.07 10.85 40.55
N THR A 156 10.86 10.33 40.73
CA THR A 156 10.16 9.59 39.68
C THR A 156 9.76 10.57 38.59
N GLU A 157 10.19 10.29 37.37
CA GLU A 157 9.92 11.15 36.23
C GLU A 157 8.58 10.79 35.57
N ASP A 158 7.82 11.81 35.19
CA ASP A 158 6.60 11.67 34.41
C ASP A 158 6.94 11.56 32.91
N GLU A 159 5.96 11.17 32.09
CA GLU A 159 6.21 10.97 30.65
C GLU A 159 6.68 12.23 29.92
N ASP A 160 6.36 13.42 30.45
CA ASP A 160 6.64 14.72 29.83
C ASP A 160 7.85 15.45 30.43
N LEU A 161 8.50 14.88 31.44
CA LEU A 161 9.59 15.52 32.19
C LEU A 161 9.22 16.94 32.62
N THR A 162 7.97 17.15 33.06
CA THR A 162 7.28 18.45 33.13
C THR A 162 8.10 19.54 33.82
N TYR A 163 8.87 19.15 34.84
CA TYR A 163 9.74 20.07 35.59
C TYR A 163 11.24 19.76 35.43
N SER A 164 11.62 18.53 35.07
CA SER A 164 13.01 18.05 35.14
C SER A 164 13.76 18.10 33.80
N ALA A 165 13.08 18.39 32.69
CA ALA A 165 13.66 18.37 31.35
C ALA A 165 14.95 19.20 31.24
N ASP A 166 14.97 20.42 31.77
CA ASP A 166 16.14 21.29 31.69
C ASP A 166 17.31 20.79 32.54
N TYR A 167 17.05 20.18 33.70
CA TYR A 167 18.10 19.52 34.48
C TYR A 167 18.77 18.42 33.66
N TYR A 168 17.98 17.53 33.05
CA TYR A 168 18.52 16.45 32.23
C TYR A 168 19.20 16.92 30.96
N LYS A 169 18.80 18.06 30.37
CA LYS A 169 19.54 18.70 29.27
C LYS A 169 20.95 19.06 29.72
N ILE A 170 21.06 19.83 30.80
CA ILE A 170 22.36 20.38 31.25
C ILE A 170 23.31 19.25 31.66
N ILE A 171 22.88 18.26 32.45
CA ILE A 171 23.79 17.20 32.91
C ILE A 171 24.28 16.28 31.77
N ASN A 172 23.51 16.18 30.68
CA ASN A 172 23.80 15.32 29.54
C ASN A 172 24.24 16.09 28.29
N GLN A 173 24.52 17.39 28.40
CA GLN A 173 24.99 18.17 27.26
C GLN A 173 26.38 17.72 26.81
N GLN A 174 26.68 17.90 25.52
CA GLN A 174 28.01 17.66 24.98
C GLN A 174 28.99 18.69 25.54
N LYS A 175 30.16 18.24 25.98
CA LYS A 175 31.20 19.15 26.51
C LYS A 175 31.95 19.82 25.34
N PRO A 176 32.48 21.05 25.52
CA PRO A 176 33.12 21.79 24.42
C PRO A 176 34.28 21.08 23.72
N GLU A 177 35.03 20.25 24.42
CA GLU A 177 36.18 19.50 23.87
C GLU A 177 35.86 18.04 23.52
N GLU A 178 34.60 17.63 23.67
CA GLU A 178 34.18 16.23 23.49
C GLU A 178 33.75 15.99 22.04
N ASP A 179 34.39 15.04 21.36
CA ASP A 179 33.95 14.61 20.04
C ASP A 179 32.63 13.82 20.11
N VAL A 180 31.97 13.62 18.95
CA VAL A 180 30.65 12.97 18.87
C VAL A 180 30.67 11.52 19.38
N ASP A 181 31.71 10.75 19.09
CA ASP A 181 31.78 9.34 19.50
C ASP A 181 32.03 9.23 21.01
N THR A 182 32.89 10.09 21.57
CA THR A 182 33.11 10.20 23.02
C THR A 182 31.84 10.65 23.74
N TYR A 183 31.14 11.63 23.19
CA TYR A 183 29.86 12.12 23.72
C TYR A 183 28.81 11.01 23.77
N TYR A 184 28.59 10.32 22.65
CA TYR A 184 27.61 9.24 22.59
C TYR A 184 27.97 8.07 23.49
N ALA A 185 29.24 7.67 23.54
CA ALA A 185 29.70 6.63 24.46
C ALA A 185 29.43 6.99 25.92
N ARG A 186 29.66 8.26 26.31
CA ARG A 186 29.40 8.76 27.66
C ARG A 186 27.90 8.74 28.01
N LEU A 187 27.03 9.16 27.09
CA LEU A 187 25.57 9.18 27.34
C LEU A 187 25.03 7.79 27.71
N VAL A 188 25.49 6.76 26.99
CA VAL A 188 24.96 5.39 27.13
C VAL A 188 25.78 4.50 28.04
N ALA A 189 26.87 5.01 28.63
CA ALA A 189 27.70 4.24 29.54
C ALA A 189 26.87 3.79 30.76
N PRO A 190 26.90 2.51 31.16
CA PRO A 190 26.29 2.05 32.40
C PRO A 190 26.93 2.75 33.61
N GLN A 191 26.13 3.11 34.60
CA GLN A 191 26.64 3.59 35.87
C GLN A 191 27.05 2.42 36.77
N VAL A 192 27.89 2.70 37.77
CA VAL A 192 28.31 1.69 38.76
C VAL A 192 27.07 1.20 39.50
N ASP A 193 26.92 -0.13 39.60
CA ASP A 193 25.79 -0.80 40.26
C ASP A 193 24.40 -0.51 39.65
N GLU A 194 24.34 0.00 38.42
CA GLU A 194 23.07 0.25 37.73
C GLU A 194 22.42 -1.05 37.24
N SER A 195 21.18 -1.31 37.69
CA SER A 195 20.38 -2.42 37.16
C SER A 195 19.96 -2.18 35.72
N ASP A 196 19.63 -3.24 34.98
CA ASP A 196 19.18 -3.10 33.58
C ASP A 196 17.89 -2.27 33.45
N ASP A 197 16.96 -2.36 34.40
CA ASP A 197 15.74 -1.53 34.42
C ASP A 197 16.05 -0.04 34.68
N SER A 198 16.97 0.24 35.61
CA SER A 198 17.44 1.61 35.88
C SER A 198 18.16 2.18 34.66
N TYR A 199 19.00 1.37 34.01
CA TYR A 199 19.68 1.72 32.77
C TYR A 199 18.70 2.10 31.67
N VAL A 200 17.71 1.25 31.37
CA VAL A 200 16.70 1.55 30.34
C VAL A 200 15.92 2.82 30.68
N THR A 201 15.54 3.00 31.94
CA THR A 201 14.82 4.20 32.41
C THR A 201 15.65 5.46 32.20
N ARG A 202 16.93 5.45 32.59
CA ARG A 202 17.83 6.59 32.38
C ARG A 202 18.03 6.91 30.90
N ILE A 203 18.29 5.90 30.06
CA ILE A 203 18.48 6.12 28.62
C ILE A 203 17.18 6.61 27.96
N ASN A 204 16.00 6.16 28.42
CA ASN A 204 14.71 6.70 27.97
C ASN A 204 14.59 8.21 28.25
N ILE A 205 14.97 8.66 29.44
CA ILE A 205 14.98 10.09 29.78
C ILE A 205 15.93 10.86 28.85
N ILE A 206 17.15 10.36 28.63
CA ILE A 206 18.10 11.01 27.71
C ILE A 206 17.53 11.09 26.29
N LYS A 207 16.90 10.01 25.81
CA LYS A 207 16.25 9.98 24.48
C LYS A 207 15.08 10.97 24.41
N GLN A 208 14.26 11.10 25.44
CA GLN A 208 13.16 12.08 25.48
C GLN A 208 13.67 13.53 25.44
N VAL A 209 14.77 13.80 26.14
CA VAL A 209 15.39 15.13 26.19
C VAL A 209 16.07 15.50 24.88
N TYR A 210 16.70 14.51 24.23
CA TYR A 210 17.43 14.66 22.99
C TYR A 210 16.90 13.72 21.90
N PRO A 211 15.64 13.91 21.46
CA PRO A 211 14.95 12.95 20.61
C PRO A 211 15.50 12.90 19.20
N ASP A 212 16.23 13.92 18.74
CA ASP A 212 16.74 14.01 17.36
C ASP A 212 18.22 13.62 17.22
N LEU A 213 18.86 13.11 18.29
CA LEU A 213 20.25 12.66 18.17
C LEU A 213 20.37 11.51 17.17
N ALA A 214 21.34 11.64 16.28
CA ALA A 214 21.71 10.58 15.34
C ALA A 214 22.06 9.26 16.05
N LEU A 215 22.48 9.32 17.32
CA LEU A 215 22.73 8.18 18.20
C LEU A 215 21.60 7.15 18.17
N TRP A 216 20.34 7.58 18.11
CA TRP A 216 19.19 6.69 18.22
C TRP A 216 18.82 6.00 16.90
N TYR A 217 19.19 6.58 15.75
CA TYR A 217 18.59 6.26 14.45
C TYR A 217 19.59 5.93 13.34
N GLU A 218 20.85 6.32 13.48
CA GLU A 218 21.87 6.08 12.46
C GLU A 218 22.64 4.78 12.74
N GLU A 219 22.70 3.90 11.74
CA GLU A 219 23.29 2.55 11.84
C GLU A 219 24.73 2.56 12.34
N LYS A 220 25.54 3.56 11.96
CA LYS A 220 26.93 3.71 12.42
C LYS A 220 27.09 3.88 13.94
N TYR A 221 26.05 4.35 14.63
CA TYR A 221 26.04 4.54 16.08
C TYR A 221 25.35 3.39 16.83
N LEU A 222 24.82 2.40 16.12
CA LEU A 222 24.13 1.25 16.71
C LEU A 222 24.99 0.54 17.77
N LYS A 223 26.31 0.45 17.54
CA LYS A 223 27.29 -0.11 18.48
C LYS A 223 27.20 0.44 19.91
N TYR A 224 26.74 1.69 20.08
CA TYR A 224 26.57 2.32 21.40
C TYR A 224 25.24 1.95 22.06
N VAL A 225 24.16 1.86 21.28
CA VAL A 225 22.78 1.71 21.77
C VAL A 225 22.23 0.29 21.71
N THR A 226 23.01 -0.69 21.23
CA THR A 226 22.58 -2.10 21.15
C THR A 226 22.06 -2.63 22.48
N LYS A 227 22.78 -2.42 23.60
CA LYS A 227 22.32 -2.88 24.93
C LYS A 227 20.96 -2.28 25.28
N TYR A 228 20.79 -0.98 25.09
CA TYR A 228 19.54 -0.28 25.37
C TYR A 228 18.37 -0.84 24.54
N TYR A 229 18.53 -0.99 23.23
CA TYR A 229 17.46 -1.50 22.37
C TYR A 229 17.10 -2.96 22.69
N LEU A 230 18.09 -3.81 22.97
CA LEU A 230 17.86 -5.20 23.36
C LEU A 230 17.07 -5.31 24.67
N LEU A 231 17.40 -4.48 25.67
CA LEU A 231 16.68 -4.46 26.95
C LEU A 231 15.27 -3.84 26.83
N LYS A 232 15.16 -2.65 26.23
CA LYS A 232 13.88 -1.92 26.11
C LYS A 232 12.83 -2.70 25.33
N TYR A 233 13.25 -3.37 24.26
CA TYR A 233 12.35 -4.09 23.37
C TYR A 233 12.41 -5.60 23.56
N ALA A 234 12.98 -6.11 24.65
CA ALA A 234 12.84 -7.51 25.01
C ALA A 234 11.36 -7.88 25.18
N LYS A 235 10.96 -9.08 24.71
CA LYS A 235 9.63 -9.62 24.94
C LYS A 235 9.45 -9.92 26.43
N GLN A 236 8.33 -9.50 27.01
CA GLN A 236 8.05 -9.75 28.42
C GLN A 236 7.55 -11.18 28.64
N PRO A 237 7.82 -11.82 29.80
CA PRO A 237 7.49 -13.24 30.04
C PRO A 237 5.99 -13.58 29.90
N SER A 238 5.11 -12.63 30.19
CA SER A 238 3.64 -12.79 30.14
C SER A 238 3.00 -12.16 28.90
N GLU A 239 3.79 -11.58 27.99
CA GLU A 239 3.28 -10.87 26.81
C GLU A 239 3.06 -11.85 25.65
N SER A 240 1.89 -11.78 25.02
CA SER A 240 1.63 -12.53 23.79
C SER A 240 2.44 -11.97 22.61
N ASP A 241 2.61 -12.75 21.54
CA ASP A 241 3.33 -12.27 20.34
C ASP A 241 2.65 -11.05 19.72
N SER A 242 1.31 -11.03 19.69
CA SER A 242 0.54 -9.91 19.16
C SER A 242 0.75 -8.62 19.97
N GLU A 243 0.70 -8.71 21.31
CA GLU A 243 0.97 -7.56 22.19
C GLU A 243 2.42 -7.07 22.02
N TYR A 244 3.36 -8.02 21.92
CA TYR A 244 4.77 -7.72 21.70
C TYR A 244 5.00 -6.97 20.39
N TYR A 245 4.42 -7.42 19.28
CA TYR A 245 4.55 -6.76 17.98
C TYR A 245 3.91 -5.38 17.95
N VAL A 246 2.75 -5.21 18.58
CA VAL A 246 2.11 -3.89 18.72
C VAL A 246 3.01 -2.94 19.50
N ARG A 247 3.62 -3.39 20.61
CA ARG A 247 4.55 -2.58 21.40
C ARG A 247 5.83 -2.24 20.62
N LEU A 248 6.39 -3.20 19.90
CA LEU A 248 7.60 -3.04 19.09
C LEU A 248 7.43 -1.97 18.00
N LEU A 249 6.25 -1.97 17.36
CA LEU A 249 5.90 -1.11 16.22
C LEU A 249 5.13 0.15 16.62
N LYS A 250 4.88 0.37 17.91
CA LYS A 250 4.29 1.62 18.41
C LYS A 250 5.25 2.78 18.14
N GLN A 251 4.74 3.86 17.58
CA GLN A 251 5.50 5.11 17.43
C GLN A 251 5.65 5.79 18.79
N ASP A 252 6.88 6.16 19.17
CA ASP A 252 7.14 6.80 20.45
C ASP A 252 6.53 8.23 20.45
N LYS A 253 6.12 8.74 21.61
CA LYS A 253 5.60 10.11 21.75
C LYS A 253 6.69 11.12 21.31
N GLY A 254 6.33 12.06 20.44
CA GLY A 254 7.27 13.05 19.90
C GLY A 254 8.21 12.54 18.80
N GLU A 255 8.18 11.24 18.47
CA GLU A 255 9.02 10.66 17.41
C GLU A 255 8.49 11.08 16.03
N SER A 256 9.35 11.65 15.19
CA SER A 256 8.99 11.93 13.79
C SER A 256 8.77 10.64 12.99
N THR A 257 7.98 10.68 11.92
CA THR A 257 7.75 9.49 11.09
C THR A 257 9.04 8.93 10.46
N ASP A 258 10.02 9.77 10.14
CA ASP A 258 11.32 9.32 9.62
C ASP A 258 12.13 8.58 10.69
N ASN A 259 12.17 9.15 11.90
CA ASN A 259 12.83 8.55 13.06
C ASN A 259 12.17 7.23 13.48
N TYR A 260 10.84 7.16 13.44
CA TYR A 260 10.07 5.93 13.64
C TYR A 260 10.53 4.82 12.69
N VAL A 261 10.58 5.09 11.38
CA VAL A 261 11.01 4.11 10.37
C VAL A 261 12.46 3.69 10.60
N LYS A 262 13.36 4.63 10.92
CA LYS A 262 14.77 4.31 11.23
C LYS A 262 14.91 3.42 12.46
N ARG A 263 14.19 3.73 13.55
CA ARG A 263 14.19 2.92 14.77
C ARG A 263 13.66 1.51 14.50
N VAL A 264 12.51 1.38 13.83
CA VAL A 264 11.94 0.06 13.53
C VAL A 264 12.88 -0.74 12.62
N LYS A 265 13.60 -0.08 11.70
CA LYS A 265 14.65 -0.73 10.91
C LYS A 265 15.79 -1.25 11.78
N ILE A 266 16.26 -0.48 12.77
CA ILE A 266 17.24 -0.95 13.77
C ILE A 266 16.69 -2.17 14.52
N LEU A 267 15.43 -2.14 14.96
CA LEU A 267 14.81 -3.27 15.65
C LEU A 267 14.75 -4.51 14.75
N SER A 268 14.45 -4.37 13.46
CA SER A 268 14.48 -5.49 12.51
C SER A 268 15.88 -6.09 12.33
N THR A 269 16.94 -5.31 12.54
CA THR A 269 18.33 -5.79 12.53
C THR A 269 18.71 -6.49 13.83
N LEU A 270 18.25 -5.99 14.98
CA LEU A 270 18.56 -6.56 16.29
C LEU A 270 17.72 -7.81 16.62
N PHE A 271 16.51 -7.92 16.05
CA PHE A 271 15.60 -9.04 16.25
C PHE A 271 15.18 -9.66 14.90
N PRO A 272 16.13 -10.18 14.10
CA PRO A 272 15.87 -10.58 12.70
C PRO A 272 14.92 -11.77 12.58
N ASP A 273 14.81 -12.61 13.62
CA ASP A 273 14.05 -13.85 13.60
C ASP A 273 12.56 -13.68 13.93
N LEU A 274 12.10 -12.46 14.22
CA LEU A 274 10.67 -12.23 14.51
C LEU A 274 9.82 -12.38 13.25
N GLU A 275 8.70 -13.10 13.38
CA GLU A 275 7.80 -13.37 12.26
C GLU A 275 7.18 -12.09 11.67
N ILE A 276 7.00 -11.05 12.49
CA ILE A 276 6.43 -9.74 12.09
C ILE A 276 7.16 -9.12 10.88
N TRP A 277 8.43 -9.47 10.65
CA TRP A 277 9.20 -8.94 9.52
C TRP A 277 8.89 -9.63 8.18
N GLN A 278 8.43 -10.88 8.19
CA GLN A 278 8.31 -11.69 6.95
C GLN A 278 6.98 -12.44 6.82
N ASN A 279 6.08 -12.34 7.80
CA ASN A 279 4.79 -13.00 7.79
C ASN A 279 3.69 -12.07 7.27
N ILE A 280 3.07 -12.42 6.14
CA ILE A 280 1.97 -11.67 5.54
C ILE A 280 0.71 -11.66 6.39
N GLU A 281 0.52 -12.66 7.27
CA GLU A 281 -0.60 -12.69 8.21
C GLU A 281 -0.47 -11.58 9.27
N GLN A 282 0.76 -11.12 9.52
CA GLN A 282 1.07 -10.01 10.42
C GLN A 282 1.15 -8.66 9.70
N LEU A 283 0.70 -8.60 8.44
CA LEU A 283 0.76 -7.40 7.61
C LEU A 283 0.04 -6.23 8.27
N GLU A 284 -1.14 -6.44 8.86
CA GLU A 284 -1.92 -5.35 9.46
C GLU A 284 -1.19 -4.68 10.63
N VAL A 285 -0.43 -5.44 11.42
CA VAL A 285 0.34 -4.91 12.55
C VAL A 285 1.55 -4.11 12.06
N SER A 286 2.19 -4.54 10.96
CA SER A 286 3.38 -3.90 10.38
C SER A 286 3.07 -2.91 9.24
N ARG A 287 1.80 -2.74 8.89
CA ARG A 287 1.32 -1.97 7.73
C ARG A 287 1.88 -0.56 7.74
N VAL A 288 1.70 0.17 8.84
CA VAL A 288 2.14 1.57 8.96
C VAL A 288 3.64 1.68 8.72
N PHE A 289 4.46 0.82 9.33
CA PHE A 289 5.90 0.83 9.13
C PHE A 289 6.27 0.63 7.66
N TYR A 290 5.74 -0.41 7.02
CA TYR A 290 6.10 -0.72 5.64
C TYR A 290 5.53 0.27 4.63
N GLU A 291 4.34 0.83 4.88
CA GLU A 291 3.81 1.93 4.09
C GLU A 291 4.75 3.14 4.14
N GLN A 292 5.25 3.50 5.32
CA GLN A 292 6.18 4.61 5.46
C GLN A 292 7.58 4.30 4.91
N LEU A 293 8.04 3.04 5.00
CA LEU A 293 9.33 2.61 4.44
C LEU A 293 9.34 2.63 2.90
N PHE A 294 8.24 2.19 2.30
CA PHE A 294 8.09 2.05 0.86
C PHE A 294 7.27 3.15 0.20
N LYS A 295 6.81 4.18 0.94
CA LYS A 295 6.18 5.34 0.30
C LYS A 295 7.14 6.02 -0.66
N ARG A 296 6.58 6.66 -1.68
CA ARG A 296 7.31 7.55 -2.57
C ARG A 296 7.82 8.77 -1.78
N LYS A 297 9.09 9.11 -1.94
CA LYS A 297 9.71 10.24 -1.24
C LYS A 297 9.36 11.57 -1.93
N LEU A 298 9.38 12.67 -1.17
CA LEU A 298 9.16 14.00 -1.74
C LEU A 298 10.27 14.31 -2.77
N GLY A 299 9.87 14.76 -3.96
CA GLY A 299 10.80 15.04 -5.06
C GLY A 299 11.30 13.79 -5.84
N GLU A 300 10.96 12.58 -5.40
CA GLU A 300 11.31 11.34 -6.13
C GLU A 300 10.42 11.22 -7.38
N SER A 301 11.02 11.00 -8.55
CA SER A 301 10.26 10.68 -9.77
C SER A 301 9.60 9.29 -9.69
N VAL A 302 8.59 9.02 -10.53
CA VAL A 302 7.93 7.71 -10.57
C VAL A 302 8.91 6.59 -10.93
N ASP A 303 9.81 6.83 -11.89
CA ASP A 303 10.80 5.84 -12.32
C ASP A 303 11.85 5.56 -11.22
N GLN A 304 12.31 6.60 -10.50
CA GLN A 304 13.18 6.41 -9.34
C GLN A 304 12.48 5.61 -8.23
N TYR A 305 11.21 5.92 -7.98
CA TYR A 305 10.42 5.22 -6.97
C TYR A 305 10.28 3.73 -7.29
N TYR A 306 9.85 3.40 -8.51
CA TYR A 306 9.69 2.01 -8.95
C TYR A 306 11.01 1.25 -8.99
N ASN A 307 12.08 1.87 -9.48
CA ASN A 307 13.40 1.26 -9.44
C ASN A 307 13.85 0.96 -8.01
N ARG A 308 13.60 1.88 -7.06
CA ARG A 308 13.96 1.70 -5.64
C ARG A 308 13.20 0.55 -5.00
N ILE A 309 11.88 0.45 -5.15
CA ILE A 309 11.11 -0.63 -4.50
C ILE A 309 11.34 -2.00 -5.15
N MET A 310 11.63 -2.02 -6.46
CA MET A 310 11.92 -3.25 -7.21
C MET A 310 13.39 -3.68 -7.15
N TYR A 311 14.28 -2.88 -6.57
CA TYR A 311 15.69 -3.23 -6.42
C TYR A 311 15.87 -4.47 -5.55
N GLN A 312 16.68 -5.44 -6.00
CA GLN A 312 17.07 -6.59 -5.18
C GLN A 312 18.36 -6.27 -4.45
N GLY A 313 18.36 -6.40 -3.11
CA GLY A 313 19.55 -6.15 -2.30
C GLY A 313 20.71 -7.10 -2.63
N LEU A 314 21.96 -6.66 -2.39
CA LEU A 314 23.16 -7.48 -2.67
C LEU A 314 23.14 -8.83 -1.94
N ASN A 315 22.58 -8.87 -0.74
CA ASN A 315 22.49 -10.06 0.12
C ASN A 315 21.08 -10.68 0.13
N GLU A 316 20.18 -10.23 -0.74
CA GLU A 316 18.81 -10.74 -0.81
C GLU A 316 18.73 -11.91 -1.78
N THR A 317 18.31 -13.08 -1.33
CA THR A 317 18.11 -14.25 -2.20
C THR A 317 16.91 -14.04 -3.15
N PRO A 318 16.81 -14.76 -4.28
CA PRO A 318 15.67 -14.65 -5.19
C PRO A 318 14.31 -14.92 -4.53
N ASP A 319 14.25 -15.86 -3.59
CA ASP A 319 12.99 -16.19 -2.90
C ASP A 319 12.63 -15.12 -1.86
N GLN A 320 13.61 -14.56 -1.13
CA GLN A 320 13.39 -13.39 -0.26
C GLN A 320 12.91 -12.17 -1.07
N TYR A 321 13.52 -11.93 -2.23
CA TYR A 321 13.11 -10.88 -3.16
C TYR A 321 11.65 -11.04 -3.59
N VAL A 322 11.25 -12.23 -4.06
CA VAL A 322 9.86 -12.49 -4.45
C VAL A 322 8.90 -12.29 -3.28
N LYS A 323 9.24 -12.76 -2.08
CA LYS A 323 8.41 -12.55 -0.88
C LYS A 323 8.23 -11.06 -0.58
N ARG A 324 9.32 -10.29 -0.54
CA ARG A 324 9.28 -8.84 -0.26
C ARG A 324 8.49 -8.08 -1.33
N ILE A 325 8.73 -8.34 -2.62
CA ILE A 325 7.98 -7.63 -3.68
C ILE A 325 6.49 -8.01 -3.65
N SER A 326 6.15 -9.28 -3.38
CA SER A 326 4.75 -9.69 -3.22
C SER A 326 4.08 -8.98 -2.04
N PHE A 327 4.82 -8.77 -0.95
CA PHE A 327 4.38 -8.01 0.21
C PHE A 327 4.14 -6.52 -0.14
N ILE A 328 5.06 -5.89 -0.88
CA ILE A 328 4.88 -4.52 -1.38
C ILE A 328 3.68 -4.42 -2.33
N GLN A 329 3.48 -5.42 -3.19
CA GLN A 329 2.32 -5.47 -4.08
C GLN A 329 1.00 -5.56 -3.30
N ALA A 330 0.97 -6.31 -2.20
CA ALA A 330 -0.20 -6.38 -1.31
C ALA A 330 -0.45 -5.07 -0.56
N LEU A 331 0.61 -4.32 -0.19
CA LEU A 331 0.48 -3.00 0.45
C LEU A 331 0.00 -1.91 -0.50
N PHE A 332 0.45 -1.94 -1.75
CA PHE A 332 0.15 -0.92 -2.75
C PHE A 332 -0.43 -1.54 -4.02
N PRO A 333 -1.61 -2.18 -3.95
CA PRO A 333 -2.18 -2.92 -5.08
C PRO A 333 -2.50 -2.02 -6.28
N ASP A 334 -2.77 -0.73 -6.03
CA ASP A 334 -3.19 0.24 -7.04
C ASP A 334 -2.03 0.88 -7.82
N LEU A 335 -0.77 0.49 -7.57
CA LEU A 335 0.34 1.03 -8.36
C LEU A 335 0.26 0.54 -9.81
N ASP A 336 0.33 1.49 -10.75
CA ASP A 336 0.50 1.21 -12.19
C ASP A 336 1.67 0.25 -12.48
N LEU A 337 2.69 0.23 -11.60
CA LEU A 337 3.83 -0.66 -11.65
C LEU A 337 3.45 -2.13 -11.92
N TRP A 338 2.34 -2.60 -11.34
CA TRP A 338 1.96 -4.01 -11.40
C TRP A 338 1.28 -4.41 -12.71
N THR A 339 0.58 -3.48 -13.35
CA THR A 339 -0.32 -3.79 -14.47
C THR A 339 0.01 -3.06 -15.76
N ASN A 340 0.72 -1.93 -15.70
CA ASN A 340 1.05 -1.14 -16.88
C ASN A 340 2.30 -1.71 -17.57
N PRO A 341 2.19 -2.17 -18.83
CA PRO A 341 3.32 -2.75 -19.56
C PRO A 341 4.52 -1.80 -19.73
N LYS A 342 4.32 -0.49 -19.62
CA LYS A 342 5.42 0.50 -19.65
C LYS A 342 6.45 0.23 -18.56
N TYR A 343 6.02 -0.25 -17.39
CA TYR A 343 6.89 -0.48 -16.23
C TYR A 343 7.41 -1.93 -16.14
N LEU A 344 7.16 -2.75 -17.17
CA LEU A 344 7.63 -4.13 -17.23
C LEU A 344 9.15 -4.23 -17.11
N MET A 345 9.90 -3.20 -17.53
CA MET A 345 11.36 -3.14 -17.35
C MET A 345 11.79 -3.24 -15.89
N TYR A 346 10.96 -2.78 -14.95
CA TYR A 346 11.23 -2.87 -13.50
C TYR A 346 10.72 -4.20 -12.90
N THR A 347 9.58 -4.71 -13.38
CA THR A 347 8.90 -5.87 -12.78
C THR A 347 9.22 -7.21 -13.45
N ALA A 348 9.85 -7.23 -14.62
CA ALA A 348 10.14 -8.46 -15.37
C ALA A 348 10.89 -9.50 -14.52
N LYS A 349 11.92 -9.08 -13.78
CA LYS A 349 12.70 -9.97 -12.90
C LYS A 349 11.81 -10.62 -11.84
N TYR A 350 10.98 -9.83 -11.16
CA TYR A 350 10.04 -10.31 -10.16
C TYR A 350 9.08 -11.34 -10.76
N PHE A 351 8.42 -11.01 -11.86
CA PHE A 351 7.44 -11.93 -12.46
C PHE A 351 8.09 -13.19 -13.05
N ILE A 352 9.31 -13.11 -13.59
CA ILE A 352 10.06 -14.30 -14.05
C ILE A 352 10.31 -15.26 -12.89
N LEU A 353 10.69 -14.74 -11.73
CA LEU A 353 10.94 -15.53 -10.53
C LEU A 353 9.63 -16.03 -9.90
N LEU A 354 8.59 -15.20 -9.82
CA LEU A 354 7.27 -15.55 -9.28
C LEU A 354 6.63 -16.70 -10.08
N PHE A 355 6.75 -16.65 -11.40
CA PHE A 355 6.19 -17.63 -12.32
C PHE A 355 7.21 -18.68 -12.76
N LYS A 356 8.30 -18.89 -12.03
CA LYS A 356 9.27 -19.97 -12.34
C LYS A 356 8.61 -21.34 -12.15
N GLN A 357 9.06 -22.33 -12.92
CA GLN A 357 8.75 -23.73 -12.68
C GLN A 357 9.46 -24.17 -11.39
N LEU A 358 8.74 -24.86 -10.51
CA LEU A 358 9.29 -25.30 -9.23
C LEU A 358 10.14 -26.56 -9.40
N PRO A 359 11.14 -26.81 -8.52
CA PRO A 359 11.90 -28.05 -8.57
C PRO A 359 10.99 -29.27 -8.46
N GLY A 360 11.10 -30.20 -9.41
CA GLY A 360 10.29 -31.42 -9.47
C GLY A 360 8.88 -31.25 -10.05
N GLU A 361 8.49 -30.04 -10.46
CA GLU A 361 7.18 -29.77 -11.07
C GLU A 361 7.16 -30.23 -12.54
N THR A 362 6.19 -31.07 -12.90
CA THR A 362 5.99 -31.48 -14.30
C THR A 362 5.53 -30.30 -15.15
N ASP A 363 5.71 -30.37 -16.47
CA ASP A 363 5.21 -29.33 -17.37
C ASP A 363 3.68 -29.15 -17.26
N GLN A 364 2.94 -30.25 -17.07
CA GLN A 364 1.49 -30.22 -16.90
C GLN A 364 1.08 -29.47 -15.63
N ASP A 365 1.73 -29.77 -14.49
CA ASP A 365 1.48 -29.10 -13.22
C ASP A 365 1.87 -27.62 -13.28
N TYR A 366 2.98 -27.33 -13.95
CA TYR A 366 3.45 -25.97 -14.15
C TYR A 366 2.44 -25.12 -14.93
N TYR A 367 1.95 -25.63 -16.07
CA TYR A 367 0.96 -24.92 -16.87
C TYR A 367 -0.37 -24.79 -16.12
N ALA A 368 -0.82 -25.86 -15.46
CA ALA A 368 -2.02 -25.82 -14.62
C ALA A 368 -1.92 -24.69 -13.57
N ARG A 369 -0.79 -24.59 -12.88
CA ARG A 369 -0.56 -23.55 -11.86
C ARG A 369 -0.50 -22.14 -12.45
N LEU A 370 0.13 -21.95 -13.61
CA LEU A 370 0.23 -20.64 -14.26
C LEU A 370 -1.14 -20.09 -14.68
N PHE A 371 -1.99 -20.92 -15.27
CA PHE A 371 -3.25 -20.48 -15.85
C PHE A 371 -4.45 -20.58 -14.88
N LYS A 372 -4.27 -21.23 -13.72
CA LYS A 372 -5.29 -21.25 -12.67
C LYS A 372 -5.56 -19.83 -12.14
N ARG A 373 -6.84 -19.51 -11.93
CA ARG A 373 -7.25 -18.27 -11.27
C ARG A 373 -6.86 -18.26 -9.80
N LYS A 374 -6.45 -17.11 -9.30
CA LYS A 374 -6.24 -16.89 -7.86
C LYS A 374 -7.59 -16.67 -7.16
N PRO A 375 -7.74 -17.03 -5.88
CA PRO A 375 -8.93 -16.70 -5.12
C PRO A 375 -9.21 -15.18 -5.15
N GLY A 376 -10.44 -14.79 -5.52
CA GLY A 376 -10.84 -13.38 -5.61
C GLY A 376 -10.32 -12.62 -6.82
N GLU A 377 -9.62 -13.26 -7.77
CA GLU A 377 -9.11 -12.61 -8.98
C GLU A 377 -10.23 -12.27 -9.97
N SER A 378 -10.36 -10.99 -10.31
CA SER A 378 -11.31 -10.51 -11.32
C SER A 378 -10.92 -10.97 -12.74
N ASP A 379 -11.88 -11.00 -13.67
CA ASP A 379 -11.60 -11.32 -15.09
C ASP A 379 -10.53 -10.39 -15.69
N ALA A 380 -10.60 -9.10 -15.35
CA ALA A 380 -9.66 -8.10 -15.85
C ALA A 380 -8.25 -8.32 -15.30
N ASP A 381 -8.11 -8.67 -14.02
CA ASP A 381 -6.80 -8.91 -13.40
C ASP A 381 -6.19 -10.23 -13.87
N TYR A 382 -7.02 -11.25 -14.06
CA TYR A 382 -6.63 -12.52 -14.69
C TYR A 382 -6.01 -12.28 -16.07
N VAL A 383 -6.72 -11.58 -16.96
CA VAL A 383 -6.24 -11.29 -18.32
C VAL A 383 -4.93 -10.51 -18.30
N LYS A 384 -4.81 -9.49 -17.43
CA LYS A 384 -3.56 -8.70 -17.28
C LYS A 384 -2.40 -9.58 -16.83
N ARG A 385 -2.60 -10.46 -15.85
CA ARG A 385 -1.56 -11.38 -15.36
C ARG A 385 -1.10 -12.34 -16.45
N ILE A 386 -2.03 -12.90 -17.21
CA ILE A 386 -1.72 -13.82 -18.30
C ILE A 386 -0.98 -13.08 -19.45
N ASP A 387 -1.34 -11.85 -19.78
CA ASP A 387 -0.63 -11.01 -20.75
C ASP A 387 0.81 -10.68 -20.29
N ILE A 388 1.02 -10.44 -18.98
CA ILE A 388 2.37 -10.29 -18.40
C ILE A 388 3.19 -11.57 -18.63
N ILE A 389 2.63 -12.75 -18.35
CA ILE A 389 3.29 -14.04 -18.57
C ILE A 389 3.67 -14.21 -20.05
N TYR A 390 2.73 -13.92 -20.96
CA TYR A 390 2.96 -13.98 -22.41
C TYR A 390 4.14 -13.10 -22.87
N LYS A 391 4.29 -11.91 -22.27
CA LYS A 391 5.36 -10.95 -22.59
C LYS A 391 6.72 -11.35 -22.03
N ILE A 392 6.78 -11.79 -20.77
CA ILE A 392 8.06 -12.06 -20.08
C ILE A 392 8.58 -13.48 -20.29
N LYS A 393 7.74 -14.43 -20.74
CA LYS A 393 8.14 -15.81 -21.07
C LYS A 393 7.87 -16.15 -22.53
N PRO A 394 8.69 -15.65 -23.48
CA PRO A 394 8.57 -15.98 -24.90
C PRO A 394 8.57 -17.49 -25.19
N THR A 395 9.30 -18.26 -24.37
CA THR A 395 9.37 -19.72 -24.47
C THR A 395 8.03 -20.41 -24.22
N LEU A 396 7.05 -19.77 -23.56
CA LEU A 396 5.71 -20.33 -23.32
C LEU A 396 4.68 -19.90 -24.37
N ARG A 397 5.06 -19.10 -25.37
CA ARG A 397 4.11 -18.59 -26.39
C ARG A 397 3.44 -19.70 -27.19
N PHE A 398 4.10 -20.85 -27.35
CA PHE A 398 3.53 -22.01 -28.04
C PHE A 398 2.26 -22.55 -27.35
N ILE A 399 2.06 -22.28 -26.05
CA ILE A 399 0.88 -22.71 -25.28
C ILE A 399 -0.35 -21.91 -25.68
N PHE A 400 -0.19 -20.62 -25.93
CA PHE A 400 -1.31 -19.70 -26.17
C PHE A 400 -2.04 -20.03 -27.47
N ASN A 401 -1.29 -20.26 -28.55
CA ASN A 401 -1.86 -20.47 -29.88
C ASN A 401 -1.84 -21.96 -30.30
N ASN A 402 -2.14 -22.88 -29.39
CA ASN A 402 -2.13 -24.30 -29.71
C ASN A 402 -3.29 -25.04 -29.02
N VAL A 403 -4.10 -25.72 -29.86
CA VAL A 403 -5.28 -26.48 -29.45
C VAL A 403 -4.94 -27.55 -28.42
N THR A 404 -3.74 -28.14 -28.46
CA THR A 404 -3.27 -29.14 -27.48
C THR A 404 -3.27 -28.60 -26.04
N TYR A 405 -3.05 -27.30 -25.84
CA TYR A 405 -2.98 -26.67 -24.52
C TYR A 405 -4.25 -25.87 -24.18
N LEU A 406 -5.30 -26.01 -24.98
CA LEU A 406 -6.54 -25.28 -24.81
C LEU A 406 -7.19 -25.54 -23.45
N ASN A 407 -6.99 -26.71 -22.84
CA ASN A 407 -7.47 -27.00 -21.49
C ASN A 407 -6.93 -26.01 -20.43
N TYR A 408 -5.74 -25.44 -20.63
CA TYR A 408 -5.17 -24.43 -19.74
C TYR A 408 -5.58 -23.01 -20.14
N THR A 409 -5.62 -22.72 -21.44
CA THR A 409 -5.81 -21.34 -21.95
C THR A 409 -7.26 -20.97 -22.25
N ARG A 410 -8.21 -21.92 -22.15
CA ARG A 410 -9.63 -21.73 -22.48
C ARG A 410 -10.23 -20.48 -21.85
N ASP A 411 -10.09 -20.32 -20.53
CA ASP A 411 -10.63 -19.17 -19.79
C ASP A 411 -10.06 -17.84 -20.33
N TYR A 412 -8.74 -17.78 -20.55
CA TYR A 412 -8.10 -16.60 -21.14
C TYR A 412 -8.68 -16.24 -22.51
N TYR A 413 -8.88 -17.23 -23.38
CA TYR A 413 -9.52 -17.00 -24.68
C TYR A 413 -11.00 -16.64 -24.57
N GLU A 414 -11.74 -17.20 -23.60
CA GLU A 414 -13.13 -16.83 -23.34
C GLU A 414 -13.23 -15.36 -22.92
N GLN A 415 -12.33 -14.88 -22.06
CA GLN A 415 -12.32 -13.46 -21.66
C GLN A 415 -12.00 -12.51 -22.82
N LEU A 416 -11.11 -12.90 -23.73
CA LEU A 416 -10.70 -12.06 -24.86
C LEU A 416 -11.69 -12.12 -26.03
N TYR A 417 -12.18 -13.31 -26.34
CA TYR A 417 -12.84 -13.63 -27.61
C TYR A 417 -14.22 -14.26 -27.42
N GLY A 418 -14.73 -14.36 -26.19
CA GLY A 418 -16.13 -14.68 -25.93
C GLY A 418 -17.04 -13.56 -26.39
N GLN A 419 -18.28 -13.90 -26.74
CA GLN A 419 -19.31 -12.93 -27.06
C GLN A 419 -19.72 -12.18 -25.79
N LYS A 420 -19.71 -10.85 -25.84
CA LYS A 420 -20.04 -10.02 -24.67
C LYS A 420 -21.55 -9.93 -24.49
N ASP A 421 -21.99 -9.69 -23.27
CA ASP A 421 -23.42 -9.47 -22.99
C ASP A 421 -23.95 -8.26 -23.78
N GLY A 422 -25.13 -8.43 -24.40
CA GLY A 422 -25.72 -7.46 -25.33
C GLY A 422 -24.98 -7.25 -26.67
N GLU A 423 -23.91 -7.99 -26.96
CA GLU A 423 -23.19 -7.88 -28.24
C GLU A 423 -23.93 -8.64 -29.35
N SER A 424 -24.33 -7.94 -30.42
CA SER A 424 -24.90 -8.59 -31.60
C SER A 424 -23.88 -9.52 -32.27
N TYR A 425 -24.34 -10.61 -32.87
CA TYR A 425 -23.50 -11.59 -33.57
C TYR A 425 -22.54 -10.95 -34.61
N ASP A 426 -23.01 -9.97 -35.39
CA ASP A 426 -22.16 -9.30 -36.40
C ASP A 426 -21.01 -8.48 -35.78
N LYS A 427 -21.30 -7.76 -34.67
CA LYS A 427 -20.28 -7.04 -33.89
C LYS A 427 -19.27 -8.01 -33.28
N TYR A 428 -19.76 -9.13 -32.73
CA TYR A 428 -18.93 -10.20 -32.18
C TYR A 428 -17.92 -10.72 -33.21
N LEU A 429 -18.40 -11.14 -34.38
CA LEU A 429 -17.53 -11.65 -35.45
C LEU A 429 -16.54 -10.59 -35.92
N THR A 430 -16.98 -9.35 -36.11
CA THR A 430 -16.10 -8.24 -36.52
C THR A 430 -14.99 -7.97 -35.50
N ARG A 431 -15.28 -8.08 -34.21
CA ARG A 431 -14.29 -7.86 -33.14
C ARG A 431 -13.28 -9.01 -33.04
N VAL A 432 -13.76 -10.25 -33.09
CA VAL A 432 -12.95 -11.44 -32.79
C VAL A 432 -12.15 -11.93 -34.01
N PHE A 433 -12.73 -11.90 -35.20
CA PHE A 433 -12.15 -12.50 -36.39
C PHE A 433 -11.32 -11.52 -37.24
N LYS A 434 -11.32 -10.24 -36.87
CA LYS A 434 -10.47 -9.24 -37.53
C LYS A 434 -9.02 -9.44 -37.12
N GLN A 435 -8.15 -9.67 -38.11
CA GLN A 435 -6.71 -9.70 -37.90
C GLN A 435 -6.22 -8.32 -37.44
N SER A 436 -5.43 -8.29 -36.36
CA SER A 436 -4.83 -7.05 -35.88
C SER A 436 -3.71 -6.59 -36.81
N PRO A 437 -3.50 -5.27 -37.03
CA PRO A 437 -2.39 -4.77 -37.86
C PRO A 437 -1.00 -5.23 -37.41
N LYS A 438 -0.85 -5.63 -36.14
CA LYS A 438 0.42 -6.11 -35.55
C LYS A 438 0.53 -7.65 -35.51
N GLU A 439 -0.53 -8.36 -35.86
CA GLU A 439 -0.59 -9.83 -35.78
C GLU A 439 -0.10 -10.47 -37.09
N GLY A 440 0.92 -11.31 -36.98
CA GLY A 440 1.47 -12.03 -38.14
C GLY A 440 0.48 -13.04 -38.73
N ASN A 441 0.66 -13.43 -39.99
CA ASN A 441 -0.24 -14.41 -40.63
C ASN A 441 -0.28 -15.76 -39.87
N VAL A 442 0.88 -16.24 -39.38
CA VAL A 442 0.97 -17.49 -38.61
C VAL A 442 0.19 -17.37 -37.29
N GLU A 443 0.39 -16.28 -36.55
CA GLU A 443 -0.30 -16.03 -35.28
C GLU A 443 -1.82 -15.96 -35.47
N ASN A 444 -2.29 -15.28 -36.52
CA ASN A 444 -3.70 -15.22 -36.85
C ASN A 444 -4.27 -16.61 -37.19
N VAL A 445 -3.55 -17.41 -37.98
CA VAL A 445 -3.97 -18.78 -38.33
C VAL A 445 -4.11 -19.64 -37.08
N ASP A 446 -3.14 -19.57 -36.17
CA ASP A 446 -3.17 -20.40 -34.96
C ASP A 446 -4.22 -19.93 -33.95
N LYS A 447 -4.43 -18.61 -33.80
CA LYS A 447 -5.58 -18.04 -33.07
C LYS A 447 -6.90 -18.58 -33.62
N MET A 448 -7.08 -18.58 -34.94
CA MET A 448 -8.31 -19.04 -35.59
C MET A 448 -8.54 -20.54 -35.38
N LYS A 449 -7.49 -21.37 -35.39
CA LYS A 449 -7.61 -22.80 -35.02
C LYS A 449 -8.11 -22.97 -33.59
N VAL A 450 -7.59 -22.18 -32.65
CA VAL A 450 -8.05 -22.20 -31.26
C VAL A 450 -9.51 -21.77 -31.16
N LEU A 451 -9.90 -20.68 -31.83
CA LEU A 451 -11.29 -20.22 -31.86
C LEU A 451 -12.25 -21.26 -32.47
N ASN A 452 -11.84 -21.93 -33.54
CA ASN A 452 -12.63 -23.01 -34.13
C ASN A 452 -12.78 -24.21 -33.16
N ALA A 453 -11.71 -24.56 -32.44
CA ALA A 453 -11.76 -25.62 -31.44
C ALA A 453 -12.63 -25.25 -30.22
N MET A 454 -12.68 -23.98 -29.84
CA MET A 454 -13.53 -23.49 -28.74
C MET A 454 -15.00 -23.38 -29.14
N TYR A 455 -15.25 -22.90 -30.35
CA TYR A 455 -16.59 -22.57 -30.85
C TYR A 455 -16.83 -23.21 -32.22
N PRO A 456 -16.81 -24.56 -32.33
CA PRO A 456 -16.87 -25.27 -33.61
C PRO A 456 -18.20 -25.08 -34.34
N ASN A 457 -19.26 -24.78 -33.58
CA ASN A 457 -20.61 -24.64 -34.11
C ASN A 457 -20.95 -23.21 -34.57
N LEU A 458 -19.99 -22.27 -34.55
CA LEU A 458 -20.26 -20.92 -35.08
C LEU A 458 -20.52 -20.99 -36.59
N PRO A 459 -21.61 -20.39 -37.09
CA PRO A 459 -21.93 -20.38 -38.52
C PRO A 459 -20.79 -19.87 -39.41
N VAL A 460 -19.94 -18.97 -38.90
CA VAL A 460 -18.81 -18.38 -39.64
C VAL A 460 -17.81 -19.41 -40.20
N TRP A 461 -17.75 -20.61 -39.63
CA TRP A 461 -16.87 -21.70 -40.09
C TRP A 461 -17.44 -22.49 -41.27
N ASN A 462 -18.77 -22.55 -41.37
CA ASN A 462 -19.49 -23.49 -42.24
C ASN A 462 -20.49 -22.80 -43.19
N ASN A 463 -20.71 -21.49 -43.05
CA ASN A 463 -21.62 -20.70 -43.86
C ASN A 463 -20.85 -19.88 -44.91
N PRO A 464 -20.97 -20.18 -46.22
CA PRO A 464 -20.27 -19.43 -47.26
C PRO A 464 -20.68 -17.95 -47.33
N LYS A 465 -21.85 -17.58 -46.80
CA LYS A 465 -22.29 -16.17 -46.73
C LYS A 465 -21.50 -15.34 -45.70
N GLU A 466 -20.87 -15.99 -44.72
CA GLU A 466 -20.10 -15.36 -43.65
C GLU A 466 -18.58 -15.39 -43.89
N VAL A 467 -18.16 -15.93 -45.04
CA VAL A 467 -16.74 -16.06 -45.42
C VAL A 467 -15.96 -14.76 -45.32
N ARG A 468 -16.61 -13.59 -45.38
CA ARG A 468 -15.96 -12.28 -45.22
C ARG A 468 -15.14 -12.18 -43.91
N TYR A 469 -15.54 -12.88 -42.85
CA TYR A 469 -14.85 -12.87 -41.56
C TYR A 469 -13.65 -13.83 -41.52
N THR A 470 -13.74 -14.97 -42.21
CA THR A 470 -12.73 -16.05 -42.18
C THR A 470 -11.90 -16.14 -43.46
N ARG A 471 -12.17 -15.29 -44.47
CA ARG A 471 -11.51 -15.35 -45.79
C ARG A 471 -10.00 -15.35 -45.68
N ARG A 472 -9.44 -14.44 -44.87
CA ARG A 472 -7.99 -14.32 -44.73
C ARG A 472 -7.37 -15.57 -44.09
N TYR A 473 -8.04 -16.13 -43.08
CA TYR A 473 -7.63 -17.38 -42.44
C TYR A 473 -7.52 -18.52 -43.46
N TYR A 474 -8.56 -18.75 -44.27
CA TYR A 474 -8.53 -19.79 -45.30
C TYR A 474 -7.53 -19.51 -46.44
N LEU A 475 -7.29 -18.24 -46.78
CA LEU A 475 -6.26 -17.85 -47.73
C LEU A 475 -4.85 -18.21 -47.24
N ASP A 476 -4.56 -17.93 -45.97
CA ASP A 476 -3.26 -18.21 -45.36
C ASP A 476 -3.08 -19.71 -45.07
N MET A 477 -4.11 -20.39 -44.57
CA MET A 477 -4.09 -21.82 -44.25
C MET A 477 -3.92 -22.69 -45.50
N TYR A 478 -4.65 -22.37 -46.57
CA TYR A 478 -4.62 -23.12 -47.84
C TYR A 478 -3.80 -22.42 -48.91
N LYS A 479 -2.83 -21.59 -48.52
CA LYS A 479 -1.92 -20.96 -49.48
C LYS A 479 -1.19 -22.04 -50.29
N ARG A 480 -1.06 -21.80 -51.60
CA ARG A 480 -0.23 -22.63 -52.48
C ARG A 480 1.24 -22.37 -52.16
N SER A 481 2.03 -23.44 -52.00
CA SER A 481 3.46 -23.32 -51.78
C SER A 481 4.18 -23.01 -53.09
N ASP A 482 5.32 -22.31 -53.02
CA ASP A 482 6.13 -22.02 -54.19
C ASP A 482 6.60 -23.34 -54.84
N GLY A 483 6.39 -23.47 -56.16
CA GLY A 483 6.68 -24.69 -56.91
C GLY A 483 5.70 -25.85 -56.72
N GLN A 484 4.63 -25.71 -55.93
CA GLN A 484 3.62 -26.77 -55.76
C GLN A 484 2.85 -26.99 -57.06
N SER A 485 2.75 -28.24 -57.53
CA SER A 485 1.93 -28.61 -58.69
C SER A 485 0.43 -28.36 -58.44
N ASP A 486 -0.37 -28.22 -59.51
CA ASP A 486 -1.83 -28.10 -59.37
C ASP A 486 -2.43 -29.33 -58.68
N ASP A 487 -1.94 -30.52 -59.05
CA ASP A 487 -2.41 -31.79 -58.50
C ASP A 487 -2.17 -31.88 -56.99
N ASP A 488 -0.97 -31.55 -56.53
CA ASP A 488 -0.66 -31.59 -55.09
C ASP A 488 -1.42 -30.52 -54.32
N TYR A 489 -1.65 -29.36 -54.95
CA TYR A 489 -2.44 -28.29 -54.36
C TYR A 489 -3.90 -28.70 -54.17
N PHE A 490 -4.53 -29.26 -55.21
CA PHE A 490 -5.92 -29.69 -55.16
C PHE A 490 -6.14 -30.90 -54.27
N ARG A 491 -5.21 -31.86 -54.23
CA ARG A 491 -5.24 -32.95 -53.23
C ARG A 491 -5.24 -32.42 -51.81
N LYS A 492 -4.36 -31.45 -51.51
CA LYS A 492 -4.29 -30.79 -50.19
C LYS A 492 -5.58 -30.04 -49.86
N LEU A 493 -6.12 -29.30 -50.81
CA LEU A 493 -7.33 -28.49 -50.61
C LEU A 493 -8.57 -29.35 -50.35
N MET A 494 -8.75 -30.41 -51.16
CA MET A 494 -9.93 -31.28 -51.15
C MET A 494 -9.83 -32.43 -50.14
N TYR A 495 -8.73 -32.54 -49.40
CA TYR A 495 -8.54 -33.57 -48.38
C TYR A 495 -9.64 -33.51 -47.31
N GLN A 496 -10.29 -34.64 -47.03
CA GLN A 496 -11.19 -34.83 -45.89
C GLN A 496 -10.41 -35.47 -44.74
N GLY A 497 -10.48 -34.87 -43.56
CA GLY A 497 -9.81 -35.41 -42.38
C GLY A 497 -10.39 -36.77 -41.95
N PRO A 498 -9.63 -37.61 -41.23
CA PRO A 498 -10.11 -38.92 -40.78
C PRO A 498 -11.31 -38.84 -39.82
N ASN A 499 -11.49 -37.71 -39.13
CA ASN A 499 -12.57 -37.47 -38.18
C ASN A 499 -13.59 -36.43 -38.68
N GLU A 500 -13.51 -36.01 -39.94
CA GLU A 500 -14.42 -35.03 -40.52
C GLU A 500 -15.64 -35.73 -41.11
N SER A 501 -16.84 -35.40 -40.63
CA SER A 501 -18.08 -35.97 -41.19
C SER A 501 -18.29 -35.53 -42.64
N ASN A 502 -19.12 -36.26 -43.40
CA ASN A 502 -19.42 -35.88 -44.78
C ASN A 502 -20.11 -34.51 -44.85
N GLU A 503 -20.96 -34.19 -43.88
CA GLU A 503 -21.64 -32.90 -43.78
C GLU A 503 -20.63 -31.76 -43.49
N ASP A 504 -19.74 -31.94 -42.51
CA ASP A 504 -18.69 -30.96 -42.19
C ASP A 504 -17.77 -30.73 -43.39
N TYR A 505 -17.41 -31.82 -44.09
CA TYR A 505 -16.61 -31.75 -45.30
C TYR A 505 -17.29 -30.91 -46.39
N VAL A 506 -18.57 -31.17 -46.66
CA VAL A 506 -19.34 -30.40 -47.65
C VAL A 506 -19.43 -28.93 -47.25
N ASN A 507 -19.75 -28.64 -45.99
CA ASN A 507 -19.85 -27.27 -45.47
C ASN A 507 -18.52 -26.52 -45.59
N ARG A 508 -17.41 -27.14 -45.17
CA ARG A 508 -16.06 -26.56 -45.32
C ARG A 508 -15.72 -26.33 -46.79
N MET A 509 -16.02 -27.28 -47.68
CA MET A 509 -15.76 -27.13 -49.12
C MET A 509 -16.57 -25.99 -49.73
N GLN A 510 -17.83 -25.78 -49.32
CA GLN A 510 -18.62 -24.62 -49.76
C GLN A 510 -17.95 -23.29 -49.34
N VAL A 511 -17.41 -23.23 -48.13
CA VAL A 511 -16.64 -22.06 -47.66
C VAL A 511 -15.36 -21.88 -48.49
N ILE A 512 -14.60 -22.95 -48.73
CA ILE A 512 -13.38 -22.90 -49.55
C ILE A 512 -13.71 -22.46 -51.00
N GLN A 513 -14.80 -22.95 -51.58
CA GLN A 513 -15.27 -22.50 -52.88
C GLN A 513 -15.62 -21.00 -52.88
N ALA A 514 -16.20 -20.47 -51.80
CA ALA A 514 -16.47 -19.04 -51.66
C ALA A 514 -15.18 -18.20 -51.47
N VAL A 515 -14.14 -18.76 -50.84
CA VAL A 515 -12.81 -18.12 -50.70
C VAL A 515 -12.10 -18.07 -52.06
N TYR A 516 -12.17 -19.18 -52.81
CA TYR A 516 -11.46 -19.41 -54.06
C TYR A 516 -12.42 -19.72 -55.24
N PRO A 517 -13.32 -18.79 -55.62
CA PRO A 517 -14.39 -19.08 -56.58
C PRO A 517 -13.88 -19.28 -58.01
N LYS A 518 -12.65 -18.86 -58.30
CA LYS A 518 -12.04 -18.90 -59.64
C LYS A 518 -11.04 -20.05 -59.83
N LEU A 519 -10.99 -21.02 -58.91
CA LEU A 519 -10.15 -22.21 -59.14
C LEU A 519 -10.79 -23.09 -60.21
N ASP A 520 -10.00 -23.47 -61.21
CA ASP A 520 -10.43 -24.33 -62.30
C ASP A 520 -11.00 -25.68 -61.82
N LEU A 521 -10.60 -26.13 -60.62
CA LEU A 521 -11.04 -27.40 -60.05
C LEU A 521 -12.56 -27.55 -59.92
N TRP A 522 -13.31 -26.44 -59.77
CA TRP A 522 -14.75 -26.50 -59.51
C TRP A 522 -15.59 -26.94 -60.71
N ASN A 523 -15.20 -26.49 -61.92
CA ASN A 523 -15.99 -26.66 -63.14
C ASN A 523 -15.20 -27.34 -64.28
N ASN A 524 -14.00 -27.86 -64.01
CA ASN A 524 -13.18 -28.51 -65.03
C ASN A 524 -13.16 -30.03 -64.83
N ARG A 525 -13.65 -30.76 -65.84
CA ARG A 525 -13.66 -32.23 -65.87
C ARG A 525 -12.29 -32.86 -65.62
N ARG A 526 -11.19 -32.20 -66.02
CA ARG A 526 -9.80 -32.67 -65.77
C ARG A 526 -9.53 -32.92 -64.29
N TYR A 527 -10.13 -32.13 -63.41
CA TYR A 527 -9.91 -32.19 -61.96
C TYR A 527 -11.04 -32.91 -61.21
N LEU A 528 -11.96 -33.57 -61.93
CA LEU A 528 -13.07 -34.31 -61.35
C LEU A 528 -12.62 -35.37 -60.34
N MET A 529 -11.43 -35.98 -60.54
CA MET A 529 -10.87 -36.94 -59.58
C MET A 529 -10.71 -36.37 -58.16
N TYR A 530 -10.56 -35.05 -58.02
CA TYR A 530 -10.43 -34.37 -56.73
C TYR A 530 -11.78 -33.89 -56.18
N THR A 531 -12.70 -33.47 -57.05
CA THR A 531 -14.01 -32.91 -56.66
C THR A 531 -15.15 -33.91 -56.61
N ALA A 532 -14.99 -35.09 -57.18
CA ALA A 532 -16.04 -36.11 -57.27
C ALA A 532 -16.70 -36.38 -55.92
N LYS A 533 -15.90 -36.65 -54.87
CA LYS A 533 -16.40 -36.91 -53.52
C LYS A 533 -17.26 -35.76 -52.97
N TYR A 534 -16.76 -34.53 -53.09
CA TYR A 534 -17.47 -33.34 -52.65
C TYR A 534 -18.78 -33.15 -53.40
N LEU A 535 -18.74 -33.22 -54.73
CA LEU A 535 -19.91 -33.01 -55.58
C LEU A 535 -20.95 -34.12 -55.40
N THR A 536 -20.52 -35.37 -55.20
CA THR A 536 -21.42 -36.48 -54.86
C THR A 536 -22.17 -36.17 -53.57
N PHE A 537 -21.49 -35.84 -52.47
CA PHE A 537 -22.16 -35.53 -51.21
C PHE A 537 -23.01 -34.25 -51.26
N LEU A 538 -22.56 -33.23 -51.98
CA LEU A 538 -23.29 -31.97 -52.12
C LEU A 538 -24.61 -32.17 -52.87
N ASN A 539 -24.58 -32.96 -53.93
CA ASN A 539 -25.67 -33.05 -54.89
C ASN A 539 -26.53 -34.30 -54.72
N GLN A 540 -26.11 -35.31 -53.95
CA GLN A 540 -26.84 -36.56 -53.76
C GLN A 540 -28.33 -36.33 -53.46
N LYS A 541 -29.15 -37.27 -53.94
CA LYS A 541 -30.58 -37.26 -53.68
C LYS A 541 -30.82 -37.35 -52.18
N LYS A 542 -31.63 -36.42 -51.65
CA LYS A 542 -31.93 -36.35 -50.22
C LYS A 542 -32.96 -37.42 -49.85
N GLU A 543 -32.92 -37.87 -48.61
CA GLU A 543 -33.92 -38.81 -48.11
C GLU A 543 -35.32 -38.21 -48.21
N GLY A 544 -36.24 -38.92 -48.88
CA GLY A 544 -37.60 -38.45 -49.14
C GLY A 544 -37.75 -37.45 -50.29
N GLU A 545 -36.67 -37.09 -51.01
CA GLU A 545 -36.74 -36.27 -52.23
C GLU A 545 -37.27 -37.14 -53.39
N ASP A 546 -38.26 -36.67 -54.14
CA ASP A 546 -38.71 -37.33 -55.37
C ASP A 546 -37.79 -37.01 -56.57
N ASP A 547 -37.90 -37.80 -57.65
CA ASP A 547 -37.05 -37.63 -58.84
C ASP A 547 -37.20 -36.24 -59.46
N GLN A 548 -38.42 -35.72 -59.54
CA GLN A 548 -38.68 -34.40 -60.13
C GLN A 548 -37.98 -33.26 -59.36
N THR A 549 -38.00 -33.34 -58.03
CA THR A 549 -37.36 -32.36 -57.14
C THR A 549 -35.85 -32.47 -57.20
N PHE A 550 -35.32 -33.69 -57.21
CA PHE A 550 -33.90 -33.97 -57.41
C PHE A 550 -33.40 -33.40 -58.74
N ASP A 551 -34.07 -33.74 -59.84
CA ASP A 551 -33.74 -33.32 -61.20
C ASP A 551 -33.78 -31.79 -61.31
N SER A 552 -34.87 -31.18 -60.85
CA SER A 552 -35.03 -29.72 -60.86
C SER A 552 -33.88 -29.02 -60.12
N ARG A 553 -33.41 -29.59 -59.00
CA ARG A 553 -32.29 -29.06 -58.23
C ARG A 553 -30.94 -29.23 -58.95
N ILE A 554 -30.70 -30.37 -59.60
CA ILE A 554 -29.47 -30.64 -60.35
C ILE A 554 -29.37 -29.73 -61.59
N PHE A 555 -30.45 -29.58 -62.35
CA PHE A 555 -30.47 -28.80 -63.60
C PHE A 555 -30.72 -27.30 -63.39
N ALA A 556 -31.12 -26.86 -62.19
CA ALA A 556 -31.28 -25.44 -61.89
C ALA A 556 -30.00 -24.64 -62.16
N ARG A 557 -30.14 -23.53 -62.90
CA ARG A 557 -29.04 -22.61 -63.16
C ARG A 557 -28.74 -21.76 -61.93
N LYS A 558 -27.46 -21.62 -61.59
CA LYS A 558 -27.03 -20.82 -60.44
C LYS A 558 -26.96 -19.34 -60.81
N ALA A 559 -27.26 -18.46 -59.84
CA ALA A 559 -27.16 -17.02 -60.05
C ALA A 559 -25.72 -16.61 -60.42
N GLY A 560 -25.55 -15.92 -61.55
CA GLY A 560 -24.23 -15.52 -62.07
C GLY A 560 -23.44 -16.61 -62.79
N GLU A 561 -24.02 -17.80 -63.01
CA GLU A 561 -23.38 -18.91 -63.73
C GLU A 561 -23.31 -18.65 -65.23
N SER A 562 -22.09 -18.69 -65.79
CA SER A 562 -21.87 -18.56 -67.23
C SER A 562 -22.44 -19.78 -67.97
N LYS A 563 -22.72 -19.64 -69.28
CA LYS A 563 -23.20 -20.76 -70.08
C LYS A 563 -22.21 -21.93 -70.07
N THR A 564 -20.92 -21.63 -70.18
CA THR A 564 -19.85 -22.64 -70.17
C THR A 564 -19.76 -23.35 -68.82
N ASP A 565 -19.84 -22.62 -67.69
CA ASP A 565 -19.84 -23.22 -66.36
C ASP A 565 -21.06 -24.11 -66.11
N TYR A 566 -22.24 -23.68 -66.58
CA TYR A 566 -23.47 -24.46 -66.52
C TYR A 566 -23.31 -25.80 -67.23
N VAL A 567 -22.90 -25.79 -68.51
CA VAL A 567 -22.71 -27.01 -69.31
C VAL A 567 -21.70 -27.95 -68.65
N ASN A 568 -20.54 -27.43 -68.23
CA ASN A 568 -19.52 -28.24 -67.57
C ASN A 568 -20.04 -28.87 -66.25
N ARG A 569 -20.82 -28.12 -65.46
CA ARG A 569 -21.42 -28.64 -64.23
C ARG A 569 -22.43 -29.74 -64.53
N ILE A 570 -23.29 -29.58 -65.53
CA ILE A 570 -24.25 -30.62 -65.93
C ILE A 570 -23.52 -31.87 -66.42
N ASP A 571 -22.48 -31.72 -67.24
CA ASP A 571 -21.65 -32.84 -67.71
C ASP A 571 -21.00 -33.60 -66.54
N ILE A 572 -20.49 -32.89 -65.53
CA ILE A 572 -19.94 -33.50 -64.32
C ILE A 572 -21.03 -34.27 -63.55
N ASN A 573 -22.23 -33.70 -63.35
CA ASN A 573 -23.31 -34.39 -62.65
C ASN A 573 -23.79 -35.63 -63.41
N ARG A 574 -23.86 -35.57 -64.75
CA ARG A 574 -24.15 -36.75 -65.59
C ARG A 574 -23.16 -37.88 -65.36
N ILE A 575 -21.88 -37.57 -65.19
CA ILE A 575 -20.83 -38.57 -64.90
C ILE A 575 -20.99 -39.15 -63.49
N LEU A 576 -21.28 -38.31 -62.49
CA LEU A 576 -21.34 -38.73 -61.08
C LEU A 576 -22.63 -39.48 -60.72
N PHE A 577 -23.73 -39.15 -61.37
CA PHE A 577 -25.08 -39.67 -61.07
C PHE A 577 -25.70 -40.33 -62.30
N SER A 578 -24.89 -41.06 -63.08
CA SER A 578 -25.31 -41.60 -64.38
C SER A 578 -26.52 -42.54 -64.26
N SER A 579 -26.62 -43.31 -63.17
CA SER A 579 -27.77 -44.18 -62.89
C SER A 579 -29.01 -43.40 -62.46
N ASP A 580 -28.81 -42.36 -61.64
CA ASP A 580 -29.92 -41.58 -61.07
C ASP A 580 -30.52 -40.60 -62.08
N LEU A 581 -29.80 -40.31 -63.18
CA LEU A 581 -30.21 -39.38 -64.25
C LEU A 581 -30.45 -40.08 -65.60
N GLU A 582 -30.38 -41.42 -65.65
CA GLU A 582 -30.55 -42.21 -66.88
C GLU A 582 -31.90 -41.91 -67.55
N HIS A 583 -32.97 -41.76 -66.76
CA HIS A 583 -34.32 -41.44 -67.22
C HIS A 583 -34.48 -40.06 -67.86
N ILE A 584 -33.48 -39.17 -67.73
CA ILE A 584 -33.49 -37.83 -68.32
C ILE A 584 -32.69 -37.84 -69.61
N PHE A 585 -31.46 -38.36 -69.57
CA PHE A 585 -30.56 -38.33 -70.72
C PHE A 585 -30.97 -39.29 -71.85
N ASP A 586 -31.76 -40.32 -71.55
CA ASP A 586 -32.28 -41.27 -72.54
C ASP A 586 -33.75 -41.01 -72.93
N ASN A 587 -34.36 -39.93 -72.41
CA ASN A 587 -35.75 -39.56 -72.72
C ASN A 587 -35.82 -38.59 -73.92
N PRO A 588 -36.67 -38.86 -74.94
CA PRO A 588 -36.88 -37.97 -76.08
C PRO A 588 -37.31 -36.54 -75.72
N ASP A 589 -37.91 -36.35 -74.54
CA ASP A 589 -38.30 -35.04 -73.98
C ASP A 589 -37.16 -34.33 -73.23
N PHE A 590 -35.91 -34.79 -73.33
CA PHE A 590 -34.71 -34.18 -72.75
C PHE A 590 -34.63 -32.65 -72.97
N LEU A 591 -35.13 -32.18 -74.12
CA LEU A 591 -35.23 -30.76 -74.49
C LEU A 591 -36.09 -29.91 -73.53
N ASN A 592 -37.07 -30.51 -72.83
CA ASN A 592 -37.93 -29.78 -71.89
C ASN A 592 -37.21 -29.46 -70.57
N TYR A 593 -36.27 -30.31 -70.13
CA TYR A 593 -35.48 -30.11 -68.91
C TYR A 593 -34.19 -29.32 -69.15
N THR A 594 -33.73 -29.27 -70.40
CA THR A 594 -32.41 -28.75 -70.78
C THR A 594 -32.47 -27.61 -71.79
N ARG A 595 -33.57 -26.85 -71.85
CA ARG A 595 -33.75 -25.74 -72.81
C ARG A 595 -32.62 -24.68 -72.80
N ASP A 596 -31.88 -24.61 -71.69
CA ASP A 596 -30.73 -23.72 -71.49
C ASP A 596 -29.33 -24.38 -71.71
N TYR A 597 -29.24 -25.72 -71.74
CA TYR A 597 -28.04 -26.51 -72.08
C TYR A 597 -27.82 -26.43 -73.59
#